data_AF-A0A9P4L747-F1
#
_entry.id   AF-A0A9P4L747-F1
#
_cell.length_a   1.000
_cell.length_b   1.000
_cell.length_c   1.000
_cell.angle_alpha   90.00
_cell.angle_beta   90.00
_cell.angle_gamma   90.00
#
_symmetry.space_group_name_H-M   'P 1'
#
loop_
_entity.id
_entity.type
_entity.pdbx_description
1 polymer ?
#
loop_
_entity_poly.entity_id
_entity_poly.type
_entity_poly.pdbx_seq_one_letter_code
_entity_poly.pdbx_strand_id
1 'polypeptide(L)'
;MTDLLQVLPDFNARPYTHLLPSLDKALITTNDLLTLEAADVAKRAQLPAGELRKLTDALVSALHRSLGFGGEEAAGNSFLAGLGSPEASNSEWGCISTLDEELDAALGGGVPRGYLVEVTGESYSLPFCWLLNCLLRTAWPNQQSTSLPRPYSQPLA
;
A
#
# COMPACT_ATOMS: atom_id res chain seq x y z
N MET A 1 -5.86 23.39 1.50
CA MET A 1 -6.51 22.17 2.01
C MET A 1 -5.53 21.01 1.88
N THR A 2 -4.93 20.58 2.99
CA THR A 2 -4.01 19.43 3.05
C THR A 2 -4.85 18.15 3.00
N ASP A 3 -4.64 17.35 1.96
CA ASP A 3 -5.30 16.05 1.70
C ASP A 3 -4.92 14.94 2.69
N LEU A 4 -4.11 15.27 3.70
CA LEU A 4 -3.50 14.35 4.65
C LEU A 4 -4.50 13.49 5.42
N LEU A 5 -5.61 14.09 5.87
CA LEU A 5 -6.69 13.35 6.55
C LEU A 5 -7.58 12.56 5.58
N GLN A 6 -7.53 12.87 4.28
CA GLN A 6 -8.22 12.10 3.24
C GLN A 6 -7.41 10.86 2.85
N VAL A 7 -6.08 10.98 2.78
CA VAL A 7 -5.18 9.86 2.45
C VAL A 7 -4.98 8.93 3.64
N LEU A 8 -4.92 9.46 4.86
CA LEU A 8 -4.76 8.68 6.09
C LEU A 8 -5.78 9.13 7.16
N PRO A 9 -6.97 8.50 7.20
CA PRO A 9 -8.03 8.89 8.14
C PRO A 9 -7.64 8.66 9.61
N ASP A 10 -6.80 7.65 9.89
CA ASP A 10 -6.37 7.28 11.25
C ASP A 10 -5.08 7.99 11.70
N PHE A 11 -4.56 8.93 10.91
CA PHE A 11 -3.31 9.60 11.24
C PHE A 11 -3.46 10.55 12.43
N ASN A 12 -2.63 10.36 13.46
CA ASN A 12 -2.60 11.26 14.61
C ASN A 12 -1.88 12.57 14.28
N ALA A 13 -2.63 13.56 13.78
CA ALA A 13 -2.12 14.89 13.44
C ALA A 13 -1.94 15.85 14.64
N ARG A 14 -2.29 15.43 15.87
CA ARG A 14 -2.22 16.29 17.07
C ARG A 14 -0.84 16.93 17.31
N PRO A 15 0.30 16.20 17.22
CA PRO A 15 1.62 16.81 17.46
C PRO A 15 2.08 17.75 16.34
N TYR A 16 1.41 17.76 15.18
CA TYR A 16 1.78 18.57 14.01
C TYR A 16 0.71 19.62 13.66
N THR A 17 -0.28 19.82 14.53
CA THR A 17 -1.42 20.71 14.26
C THR A 17 -0.99 22.16 14.03
N HIS A 18 0.13 22.59 14.60
CA HIS A 18 0.70 23.93 14.37
C HIS A 18 1.33 24.10 12.98
N LEU A 19 1.67 23.00 12.29
CA LEU A 19 2.24 23.02 10.95
C LEU A 19 1.16 23.01 9.85
N LEU A 20 0.01 22.39 10.13
CA LEU A 20 -1.07 22.21 9.15
C LEU A 20 -1.53 23.53 8.51
N PRO A 21 -1.76 24.64 9.24
CA PRO A 21 -2.19 25.90 8.62
C PRO A 21 -1.18 26.47 7.62
N SER A 22 0.12 26.35 7.91
CA SER A 22 1.19 26.83 7.04
C SER A 22 1.35 25.95 5.80
N LEU A 23 1.23 24.63 5.96
CA LEU A 23 1.17 23.68 4.84
C LEU A 23 -0.06 23.94 3.95
N ASP A 24 -1.18 24.27 4.56
CA ASP A 24 -2.43 24.59 3.86
C ASP A 24 -2.30 25.83 2.98
N LYS A 25 -1.73 26.88 3.56
CA LYS A 25 -1.49 28.16 2.89
C LYS A 25 -0.50 28.02 1.73
N ALA A 26 0.48 27.14 1.87
CA ALA A 26 1.46 26.85 0.83
C ALA A 26 1.00 25.78 -0.18
N LEU A 27 -0.25 25.31 -0.06
CA LEU A 27 -0.85 24.27 -0.91
C LEU A 27 0.04 23.03 -1.01
N ILE A 28 0.67 22.63 0.10
CA ILE A 28 1.46 21.41 0.17
C ILE A 28 0.50 20.22 0.24
N THR A 29 0.69 19.26 -0.66
CA THR A 29 -0.06 17.99 -0.65
C THR A 29 0.72 16.89 0.07
N THR A 30 0.05 15.79 0.40
CA THR A 30 0.68 14.59 0.97
C THR A 30 1.67 13.99 -0.02
N ASN A 31 1.40 14.09 -1.33
CA ASN A 31 2.34 13.72 -2.38
C ASN A 31 3.63 14.55 -2.30
N ASP A 32 3.52 15.88 -2.16
CA ASP A 32 4.69 16.76 -2.04
C ASP A 32 5.55 16.39 -0.81
N LEU A 33 4.94 16.00 0.29
CA LEU A 33 5.65 15.57 1.51
C LEU A 33 6.40 14.24 1.34
N LEU A 34 5.96 13.39 0.42
CA LEU A 34 6.53 12.06 0.17
C LEU A 34 7.54 12.05 -0.98
N THR A 35 7.42 12.95 -1.94
CA THR A 35 8.22 12.96 -3.17
C THR A 35 9.32 14.02 -3.19
N LEU A 36 9.15 15.11 -2.45
CA LEU A 36 10.13 16.21 -2.42
C LEU A 36 10.99 16.18 -1.15
N GLU A 37 12.17 16.80 -1.25
CA GLU A 37 13.06 17.04 -0.12
C GLU A 37 12.38 17.93 0.94
N ALA A 38 12.41 17.48 2.21
CA ALA A 38 11.78 18.20 3.32
C ALA A 38 12.31 19.63 3.48
N ALA A 39 13.57 19.89 3.11
CA ALA A 39 14.15 21.23 3.15
C ALA A 39 13.49 22.20 2.15
N ASP A 40 13.09 21.72 0.98
CA ASP A 40 12.51 22.57 -0.05
C ASP A 40 11.02 22.82 0.20
N VAL A 41 10.31 21.82 0.72
CA VAL A 41 8.93 22.00 1.21
C VAL A 41 8.90 22.94 2.42
N ALA A 42 9.88 22.84 3.32
CA ALA A 42 10.01 23.72 4.48
C ALA A 42 10.23 25.19 4.09
N LYS A 43 11.07 25.45 3.07
CA LYS A 43 11.22 26.80 2.50
C LYS A 43 9.91 27.32 1.92
N ARG A 44 9.19 26.49 1.17
CA ARG A 44 7.91 26.85 0.51
C ARG A 44 6.82 27.14 1.53
N ALA A 45 6.76 26.39 2.63
CA ALA A 45 5.78 26.54 3.70
C ALA A 45 6.22 27.51 4.82
N GLN A 46 7.44 28.04 4.78
CA GLN A 46 8.04 28.85 5.84
C GLN A 46 8.03 28.16 7.22
N LEU A 47 8.41 26.88 7.24
CA LEU A 47 8.43 26.03 8.43
C LEU A 47 9.85 25.53 8.74
N PRO A 48 10.13 25.13 9.99
CA PRO A 48 11.41 24.49 10.32
C PRO A 48 11.51 23.09 9.69
N ALA A 49 12.54 22.87 8.88
CA ALA A 49 12.76 21.60 8.16
C ALA A 49 12.84 20.36 9.07
N GLY A 50 13.32 20.54 10.32
CA GLY A 50 13.40 19.46 11.29
C GLY A 50 12.04 18.92 11.73
N GLU A 51 11.04 19.77 11.90
CA GLU A 51 9.69 19.32 12.26
C GLU A 51 8.96 18.71 11.06
N LEU A 52 9.22 19.25 9.87
CA LEU A 52 8.66 18.70 8.65
C LEU A 52 9.20 17.29 8.35
N ARG A 53 10.49 17.05 8.59
CA ARG A 53 11.06 15.70 8.45
C ARG A 53 10.43 14.70 9.41
N LYS A 54 10.22 15.10 10.67
CA LYS A 54 9.50 14.26 11.65
C LYS A 54 8.06 13.96 11.22
N LEU A 55 7.40 14.90 10.55
CA LEU A 55 6.06 14.68 9.99
C LEU A 55 6.11 13.67 8.84
N THR A 56 7.06 13.83 7.91
CA THR A 56 7.25 12.88 6.79
C THR A 56 7.56 11.47 7.30
N ASP A 57 8.44 11.32 8.29
CA ASP A 57 8.78 10.01 8.87
C ASP A 57 7.56 9.35 9.53
N ALA A 58 6.74 10.14 10.24
CA ALA A 58 5.50 9.65 10.84
C ALA A 58 4.46 9.25 9.78
N LEU A 59 4.38 9.99 8.67
CA LEU A 59 3.50 9.67 7.53
C LEU A 59 3.93 8.39 6.84
N VAL A 60 5.21 8.21 6.53
CA VAL A 60 5.76 6.99 5.95
C VAL A 60 5.46 5.79 6.85
N SER A 61 5.71 5.93 8.16
CA SER A 61 5.41 4.88 9.13
C SER A 61 3.91 4.55 9.20
N ALA A 62 3.03 5.54 9.11
CA ALA A 62 1.58 5.34 9.09
C ALA A 62 1.10 4.70 7.78
N LEU A 63 1.69 5.08 6.64
CA LEU A 63 1.43 4.47 5.34
C LEU A 63 1.86 3.01 5.31
N HIS A 64 3.05 2.70 5.83
CA HIS A 64 3.51 1.32 5.95
C HIS A 64 2.55 0.48 6.80
N ARG A 65 2.05 1.01 7.93
CA ARG A 65 1.01 0.30 8.72
C ARG A 65 -0.30 0.13 7.96
N SER A 66 -0.79 1.18 7.28
CA SER A 66 -2.04 1.15 6.51
C SER A 66 -1.98 0.13 5.35
N LEU A 67 -0.81 0.00 4.72
CA LEU A 67 -0.58 -0.92 3.61
C LEU A 67 -0.15 -2.32 4.07
N GLY A 68 0.03 -2.57 5.38
CA GLY A 68 0.45 -3.86 5.92
C GLY A 68 1.96 -4.13 5.91
N PHE A 69 2.81 -3.15 5.57
CA PHE A 69 4.27 -3.23 5.59
C PHE A 69 4.89 -3.04 7.00
N GLY A 70 4.15 -3.32 8.08
CA GLY A 70 4.53 -2.93 9.44
C GLY A 70 4.20 -3.94 10.54
N GLY A 71 4.04 -5.22 10.20
CA GLY A 71 4.19 -6.27 11.21
C GLY A 71 5.64 -6.28 11.67
N GLU A 72 5.87 -6.30 12.99
CA GLU A 72 7.20 -6.39 13.59
C GLU A 72 8.09 -7.33 12.77
N GLU A 73 9.29 -6.86 12.41
CA GLU A 73 10.35 -7.77 12.00
C GLU A 73 10.66 -8.71 13.19
N ALA A 74 9.89 -9.79 13.29
CA ALA A 74 10.38 -11.02 13.85
C ALA A 74 11.50 -11.45 12.91
N ALA A 75 12.73 -11.23 13.40
CA ALA A 75 13.98 -11.70 12.88
C ALA A 75 13.82 -12.93 11.97
N GLY A 76 14.31 -12.81 10.74
CA GLY A 76 14.50 -13.85 9.73
C GLY A 76 13.88 -15.22 10.03
N ASN A 77 12.69 -15.45 9.46
CA ASN A 77 12.18 -16.73 8.94
C ASN A 77 10.63 -16.81 8.89
N SER A 78 9.89 -15.83 9.43
CA SER A 78 8.41 -15.88 9.44
C SER A 78 7.75 -15.70 8.06
N PHE A 79 8.46 -15.13 7.07
CA PHE A 79 7.92 -14.97 5.71
C PHE A 79 7.82 -16.30 4.94
N LEU A 80 8.80 -17.20 5.10
CA LEU A 80 8.72 -18.56 4.54
C LEU A 80 7.66 -19.42 5.24
N ALA A 81 7.32 -19.11 6.50
CA ALA A 81 6.23 -19.79 7.21
C ALA A 81 4.84 -19.41 6.66
N GLY A 82 4.70 -18.20 6.10
CA GLY A 82 3.47 -17.76 5.43
C GLY A 82 3.24 -18.40 4.06
N LEU A 83 4.30 -18.80 3.36
CA LEU A 83 4.23 -19.50 2.06
C LEU A 83 3.81 -20.98 2.19
N GLY A 84 3.87 -21.55 3.40
CA GLY A 84 3.59 -22.97 3.65
C GLY A 84 2.30 -23.26 4.42
N SER A 85 1.56 -22.23 4.87
CA SER A 85 0.34 -22.44 5.66
C SER A 85 -0.91 -22.12 4.84
N PRO A 86 -1.80 -23.10 4.60
CA PRO A 86 -3.07 -22.87 3.91
C PRO A 86 -4.08 -22.04 4.73
N GLU A 87 -3.71 -21.57 5.93
CA GLU A 87 -4.57 -20.82 6.85
C GLU A 87 -4.10 -19.38 7.12
N ALA A 88 -3.26 -18.79 6.26
CA ALA A 88 -3.03 -17.34 6.23
C ALA A 88 -4.10 -16.62 5.37
N SER A 89 -5.37 -16.96 5.59
CA SER A 89 -6.54 -16.47 4.85
C SER A 89 -7.02 -15.08 5.29
N ASN A 90 -6.11 -14.17 5.66
CA ASN A 90 -6.51 -12.81 6.08
C ASN A 90 -5.60 -11.67 5.62
N SER A 91 -4.83 -11.89 4.55
CA SER A 91 -4.20 -10.79 3.81
C SER A 91 -4.62 -10.92 2.36
N GLU A 92 -5.86 -10.52 2.06
CA GLU A 92 -6.47 -10.57 0.71
C GLU A 92 -5.64 -9.86 -0.38
N TRP A 93 -4.58 -9.12 -0.04
CA TRP A 93 -3.73 -8.38 -0.99
C TRP A 93 -2.22 -8.55 -0.78
N GLY A 94 -1.73 -9.70 -0.32
CA GLY A 94 -0.28 -9.95 -0.16
C GLY A 94 0.48 -10.08 -1.48
N CYS A 95 -0.16 -10.66 -2.50
CA CYS A 95 0.47 -11.00 -3.78
C CYS A 95 -0.36 -10.55 -4.99
N ILE A 96 0.32 -10.16 -6.08
CA ILE A 96 -0.27 -9.89 -7.39
C ILE A 96 -0.22 -11.19 -8.18
N SER A 97 -1.38 -11.76 -8.50
CA SER A 97 -1.44 -13.00 -9.28
C SER A 97 -1.02 -12.77 -10.73
N THR A 98 -0.29 -13.72 -11.29
CA THR A 98 0.27 -13.69 -12.64
C THR A 98 -0.72 -14.11 -13.74
N LEU A 99 -2.00 -14.34 -13.38
CA LEU A 99 -3.06 -14.89 -14.23
C LEU A 99 -2.68 -16.24 -14.88
N ASP A 100 -1.80 -16.97 -14.22
CA ASP A 100 -1.36 -18.32 -14.57
C ASP A 100 -1.32 -19.11 -13.26
N GLU A 101 -2.21 -20.08 -13.10
CA GLU A 101 -2.39 -20.83 -11.85
C GLU A 101 -1.16 -21.68 -11.49
N GLU A 102 -0.41 -22.15 -12.48
CA GLU A 102 0.80 -22.95 -12.27
C GLU A 102 1.96 -22.07 -11.80
N LEU A 103 2.11 -20.88 -12.41
CA LEU A 103 3.11 -19.90 -12.00
C LEU A 103 2.77 -19.26 -10.66
N ASP A 104 1.49 -18.98 -10.40
CA ASP A 104 1.03 -18.50 -9.09
C ASP A 104 1.31 -19.55 -8.01
N ALA A 105 1.04 -20.84 -8.26
CA ALA A 105 1.38 -21.92 -7.34
C ALA A 105 2.89 -22.04 -7.10
N ALA A 106 3.71 -21.91 -8.15
CA ALA A 106 5.18 -21.93 -8.04
C ALA A 106 5.73 -20.73 -7.24
N LEU A 107 5.05 -19.58 -7.29
CA LEU A 107 5.40 -18.37 -6.53
C LEU A 107 4.74 -18.29 -5.15
N GLY A 108 3.94 -19.30 -4.76
CA GLY A 108 3.24 -19.32 -3.47
C GLY A 108 2.05 -18.36 -3.39
N GLY A 109 1.34 -18.14 -4.51
CA GLY A 109 0.15 -17.29 -4.63
C GLY A 109 0.34 -16.06 -5.54
N GLY A 110 1.50 -15.89 -6.17
CA GLY A 110 1.81 -14.81 -7.10
C GLY A 110 2.97 -13.92 -6.64
N VAL A 111 3.11 -12.74 -7.24
CA VAL A 111 4.21 -11.80 -6.98
C VAL A 111 4.00 -11.05 -5.65
N PRO A 112 4.87 -11.18 -4.65
CA PRO A 112 4.69 -10.53 -3.36
C PRO A 112 4.86 -9.01 -3.46
N ARG A 113 3.97 -8.25 -2.80
CA ARG A 113 4.07 -6.78 -2.75
C ARG A 113 5.17 -6.35 -1.79
N GLY A 114 5.86 -5.25 -2.11
CA GLY A 114 6.99 -4.74 -1.31
C GLY A 114 8.35 -5.38 -1.62
N TYR A 115 8.40 -6.31 -2.57
CA TYR A 115 9.63 -6.95 -3.03
C TYR A 115 9.95 -6.52 -4.47
N LEU A 116 11.23 -6.38 -4.78
CA LEU A 116 11.71 -6.24 -6.14
C LEU A 116 11.88 -7.65 -6.73
N VAL A 117 11.09 -7.97 -7.76
CA VAL A 117 11.19 -9.24 -8.49
C VAL A 117 11.87 -9.00 -9.83
N GLU A 118 12.99 -9.67 -10.06
CA GLU A 118 13.69 -9.68 -11.36
C GLU A 118 13.23 -10.90 -12.17
N VAL A 119 12.80 -10.66 -13.41
CA VAL A 119 12.44 -11.71 -14.37
C VAL A 119 13.44 -11.67 -15.53
N THR A 120 14.30 -12.67 -15.62
CA THR A 120 15.32 -12.79 -16.66
C THR A 120 14.95 -13.87 -17.68
N GLY A 121 15.14 -13.60 -18.96
CA GLY A 121 14.92 -14.56 -20.04
C GLY A 121 15.56 -14.10 -21.36
N GLU A 122 15.61 -14.98 -22.35
CA GLU A 122 16.13 -14.69 -23.70
C GLU A 122 15.26 -13.65 -24.44
N SER A 123 15.80 -12.93 -25.42
CA SER A 123 14.99 -12.07 -26.30
C SER A 123 13.88 -12.91 -26.96
N TYR A 124 12.63 -12.43 -26.94
CA TYR A 124 11.39 -13.17 -27.31
C TYR A 124 10.85 -14.17 -26.29
N SER A 125 11.52 -14.35 -25.16
CA SER A 125 10.85 -14.97 -24.01
C SER A 125 9.75 -14.05 -23.50
N LEU A 126 8.84 -14.64 -22.72
CA LEU A 126 7.60 -14.04 -22.25
C LEU A 126 7.71 -12.93 -21.16
N PRO A 127 8.88 -12.41 -20.68
CA PRO A 127 8.91 -11.36 -19.65
C PRO A 127 8.12 -10.09 -19.99
N PHE A 128 8.09 -9.69 -21.26
CA PHE A 128 7.29 -8.54 -21.67
C PHE A 128 5.78 -8.84 -21.60
N CYS A 129 5.37 -10.03 -22.03
CA CYS A 129 3.98 -10.50 -21.89
C CYS A 129 3.58 -10.63 -20.41
N TRP A 130 4.52 -11.05 -19.55
CA TRP A 130 4.35 -11.17 -18.11
C TRP A 130 4.14 -9.81 -17.43
N LEU A 131 4.93 -8.79 -17.80
CA LEU A 131 4.74 -7.41 -17.32
C LEU A 131 3.35 -6.87 -17.71
N LEU A 132 2.93 -7.09 -18.96
CA LEU A 132 1.62 -6.67 -19.44
C LEU A 132 0.48 -7.34 -18.65
N ASN A 133 0.63 -8.62 -18.33
CA ASN A 133 -0.34 -9.39 -17.56
C ASN A 133 -0.48 -8.86 -16.12
N CYS A 134 0.65 -8.54 -15.47
CA CYS A 134 0.66 -7.91 -14.16
C CYS A 134 -0.02 -6.53 -14.17
N LEU A 135 0.22 -5.71 -15.20
CA LEU A 135 -0.41 -4.39 -15.35
C LEU A 135 -1.93 -4.49 -15.60
N LEU A 136 -2.38 -5.50 -16.36
CA LEU A 136 -3.81 -5.75 -16.56
C LEU A 136 -4.50 -6.14 -15.25
N ARG A 137 -3.86 -6.95 -14.40
CA ARG A 137 -4.41 -7.34 -13.10
C ARG A 137 -4.50 -6.18 -12.12
N THR A 138 -3.49 -5.31 -12.03
CA THR A 138 -3.53 -4.15 -11.13
C THR A 138 -4.57 -3.11 -11.57
N ALA A 139 -4.87 -3.03 -12.87
CA ALA A 139 -5.92 -2.15 -13.40
C ALA A 139 -7.36 -2.65 -13.15
N TRP A 140 -7.54 -3.92 -12.75
CA TRP A 140 -8.85 -4.48 -12.41
C TRP A 140 -8.97 -4.70 -10.90
N PRO A 141 -9.42 -3.70 -10.12
CA PRO A 141 -9.80 -3.95 -8.74
C PRO A 141 -10.91 -5.01 -8.72
N ASN A 142 -10.66 -6.11 -8.01
CA ASN A 142 -11.57 -7.25 -7.93
C ASN A 142 -12.98 -6.78 -7.54
N GLN A 143 -13.96 -7.17 -8.37
CA GLN A 143 -15.39 -7.11 -8.10
C GLN A 143 -15.74 -8.13 -7.00
N GLN A 144 -15.33 -7.90 -5.75
CA GLN A 144 -15.75 -8.74 -4.63
C GLN A 144 -16.46 -7.91 -3.55
N SER A 145 -17.73 -8.30 -3.34
CA SER A 145 -18.70 -7.87 -2.34
C SER A 145 -19.62 -6.67 -2.66
N THR A 146 -20.48 -6.81 -3.67
CA THR A 146 -21.90 -6.45 -3.49
C THR A 146 -22.72 -7.73 -3.29
N SER A 147 -22.47 -8.43 -2.17
CA SER A 147 -23.49 -9.33 -1.64
C SER A 147 -24.62 -8.45 -1.08
N LEU A 148 -25.59 -8.11 -1.94
CA LEU A 148 -26.85 -7.55 -1.46
C LEU A 148 -27.47 -8.55 -0.46
N PRO A 149 -27.86 -8.12 0.76
CA PRO A 149 -28.67 -8.97 1.62
C PRO A 149 -29.99 -9.22 0.89
N ARG A 150 -30.32 -10.49 0.61
CA ARG A 150 -31.65 -10.87 0.13
C ARG A 150 -32.68 -10.39 1.15
N PRO A 151 -33.59 -9.45 0.82
CA PRO A 151 -34.72 -9.20 1.68
C PRO A 151 -35.73 -10.32 1.42
N TYR A 152 -36.36 -10.80 2.49
CA TYR A 152 -37.44 -11.80 2.52
C TYR A 152 -37.01 -13.27 2.50
N SER A 153 -36.67 -13.76 3.68
CA SER A 153 -37.12 -15.09 4.12
C SER A 153 -37.75 -14.91 5.49
N GLN A 154 -39.07 -14.72 5.52
CA GLN A 154 -39.85 -14.83 6.75
C GLN A 154 -39.94 -16.31 7.13
N PRO A 155 -39.76 -16.69 8.40
CA PRO A 155 -40.24 -17.95 8.91
C PRO A 155 -41.67 -17.75 9.42
N LEU A 156 -42.61 -18.59 9.01
CA LEU A 156 -43.89 -18.73 9.70
C LEU A 156 -44.23 -20.21 9.79
N ALA A 157 -44.19 -20.66 11.04
CA ALA A 157 -44.94 -21.73 11.72
C ALA A 157 -45.40 -22.96 10.92
#